data_AF-A0A963L9B6-F1
#
_entry.id   AF-A0A963L9B6-F1
#
_cell.length_a   1.000
_cell.length_b   1.000
_cell.length_c   1.000
_cell.angle_alpha   90.00
_cell.angle_beta   90.00
_cell.angle_gamma   90.00
#
_symmetry.space_group_name_H-M   'P 1'
#
loop_
_entity.id
_entity.type
_entity.pdbx_description
1 polymer ?
#
loop_
_entity_poly.entity_id
_entity_poly.type
_entity_poly.pdbx_seq_one_letter_code
_entity_poly.pdbx_strand_id
1 'polypeptide(L)'
;MAWDERFERVRARIHNRAFAYRALFLHPKPEPLKWWQADYWRVPKGGDLGPAADVVLRDLAAYCYATKPTLKISQVTQQSDPIAMAFAEGRRDVFNRITALCNLNSDQIDRIANHRSNEE
;
A
#
# COMPACT_ATOMS: atom_id res chain seq x y z
N MET A 1 15.81 -21.26 -33.21
CA MET A 1 15.44 -21.44 -31.79
C MET A 1 14.57 -20.27 -31.39
N ALA A 2 13.24 -20.44 -31.39
CA ALA A 2 12.32 -19.44 -30.86
C ALA A 2 12.46 -19.45 -29.34
N TRP A 3 13.34 -18.57 -28.84
CA TRP A 3 13.46 -18.28 -27.42
C TRP A 3 12.08 -17.83 -26.90
N ASP A 4 11.66 -18.40 -25.78
CA ASP A 4 10.25 -18.49 -25.39
C ASP A 4 9.77 -17.17 -24.74
N GLU A 5 9.53 -16.13 -25.55
CA GLU A 5 9.04 -14.80 -25.13
C GLU A 5 7.81 -14.86 -24.21
N ARG A 6 7.02 -15.92 -24.33
CA ARG A 6 5.82 -16.15 -23.51
C ARG A 6 6.21 -16.53 -22.09
N PHE A 7 7.23 -17.37 -21.91
CA PHE A 7 7.78 -17.70 -20.59
C PHE A 7 8.48 -16.51 -19.96
N GLU A 8 9.25 -15.71 -20.72
CA GLU A 8 9.87 -14.50 -20.17
C GLU A 8 8.84 -13.43 -19.79
N ARG A 9 7.76 -13.25 -20.55
CA ARG A 9 6.65 -12.37 -20.14
C ARG A 9 5.95 -12.88 -18.88
N VAL A 10 5.77 -14.19 -18.72
CA VAL A 10 5.21 -14.79 -17.51
C VAL A 10 6.17 -14.63 -16.33
N ARG A 11 7.48 -14.82 -16.54
CA ARG A 11 8.54 -14.62 -15.53
C ARG A 11 8.64 -13.15 -15.11
N ALA A 12 8.62 -12.21 -16.06
CA ALA A 12 8.54 -10.77 -15.81
C ALA A 12 7.26 -10.36 -15.07
N ARG A 13 6.15 -11.08 -15.29
CA ARG A 13 4.88 -10.88 -14.58
C ARG A 13 4.89 -11.48 -13.17
N ILE A 14 5.65 -12.55 -12.93
CA ILE A 14 5.95 -13.10 -11.60
C ILE A 14 6.89 -12.17 -10.82
N HIS A 15 7.80 -11.47 -11.52
CA HIS A 15 8.63 -10.39 -10.96
C HIS A 15 7.94 -9.02 -10.94
N ASN A 16 6.64 -8.96 -11.27
CA ASN A 16 5.88 -7.73 -11.18
C ASN A 16 5.72 -7.35 -9.70
N ARG A 17 6.28 -6.20 -9.32
CA ARG A 17 6.25 -5.66 -7.96
C ARG A 17 4.84 -5.70 -7.37
N ALA A 18 3.79 -5.43 -8.16
CA ALA A 18 2.42 -5.47 -7.66
C ALA A 18 2.03 -6.87 -7.13
N PHE A 19 2.43 -7.95 -7.81
CA PHE A 19 2.15 -9.32 -7.36
C PHE A 19 2.92 -9.67 -6.10
N ALA A 20 4.20 -9.29 -6.00
CA ALA A 20 5.01 -9.54 -4.81
C ALA A 20 4.44 -8.83 -3.58
N TYR A 21 4.06 -7.55 -3.71
CA TYR A 21 3.44 -6.80 -2.62
C TYR A 21 2.10 -7.42 -2.21
N ARG A 22 1.25 -7.79 -3.17
CA ARG A 22 -0.02 -8.45 -2.87
C ARG A 22 0.19 -9.79 -2.15
N ALA A 23 1.15 -10.59 -2.56
CA ALA A 23 1.45 -11.87 -1.91
C ALA A 23 1.96 -11.72 -0.46
N LEU A 24 2.67 -10.62 -0.16
CA LEU A 24 3.20 -10.35 1.17
C LEU A 24 2.15 -9.74 2.11
N PHE A 25 1.35 -8.80 1.61
CA PHE A 25 0.44 -8.01 2.45
C PHE A 25 -0.99 -8.56 2.48
N LEU A 26 -1.44 -9.24 1.44
CA LEU A 26 -2.82 -9.74 1.33
C LEU A 26 -2.85 -11.24 1.59
N HIS A 27 -3.80 -11.68 2.42
CA HIS A 27 -4.17 -13.08 2.48
C HIS A 27 -5.22 -13.40 1.40
N PRO A 28 -5.10 -14.57 0.74
CA PRO A 28 -6.17 -15.05 -0.12
C PRO A 28 -7.41 -15.33 0.74
N LYS A 29 -8.57 -14.86 0.30
CA LYS A 29 -9.84 -15.24 0.93
C LYS A 29 -9.99 -16.76 0.81
N PRO A 30 -10.29 -17.47 1.91
CA PRO A 30 -10.28 -18.94 1.94
C PRO A 30 -11.40 -19.57 1.10
N GLU A 31 -12.42 -18.82 0.67
CA GLU A 31 -13.52 -19.36 -0.11
C GLU A 31 -13.32 -19.15 -1.62
N PRO A 32 -13.39 -20.22 -2.44
CA PRO A 32 -13.47 -20.07 -3.88
C PRO A 32 -14.78 -19.38 -4.24
N LEU A 33 -14.68 -18.20 -4.83
CA LEU A 33 -15.82 -17.46 -5.36
C LEU A 33 -16.57 -18.32 -6.38
N LYS A 34 -17.90 -18.36 -6.25
CA LYS A 34 -18.75 -19.15 -7.13
C LYS A 34 -19.19 -18.31 -8.32
N TRP A 35 -19.31 -18.88 -9.52
CA TRP A 35 -19.54 -18.14 -10.77
C TRP A 35 -20.81 -17.27 -10.82
N TRP A 36 -21.78 -17.56 -9.95
CA TRP A 36 -23.04 -16.80 -9.81
C TRP A 36 -22.99 -15.70 -8.75
N GLN A 37 -21.91 -15.59 -7.98
CA GLN A 37 -21.73 -14.50 -7.04
C GLN A 37 -21.27 -13.26 -7.81
N ALA A 38 -21.84 -12.09 -7.48
CA ALA A 38 -21.45 -10.82 -8.11
C ALA A 38 -19.96 -10.52 -7.97
N ASP A 39 -19.32 -11.01 -6.90
CA ASP A 39 -17.90 -10.84 -6.63
C ASP A 39 -17.00 -11.73 -7.51
N TYR A 40 -17.54 -12.74 -8.19
CA TYR A 40 -16.76 -13.60 -9.11
C TYR A 40 -16.30 -12.85 -10.37
N TRP A 41 -17.14 -11.96 -10.90
CA TRP A 41 -16.84 -11.14 -12.08
C TRP A 41 -16.22 -9.79 -11.73
N ARG A 42 -16.16 -9.43 -10.44
CA ARG A 42 -15.49 -8.21 -9.99
C ARG A 42 -13.97 -8.44 -9.96
N VAL A 43 -13.22 -7.54 -10.57
CA VAL A 43 -11.76 -7.46 -10.42
C VAL A 43 -11.45 -7.51 -8.92
N PRO A 44 -10.53 -8.37 -8.45
CA PRO A 44 -10.26 -8.51 -7.03
C PRO A 44 -9.82 -7.16 -6.46
N LYS A 45 -10.76 -6.50 -5.76
CA LYS A 45 -10.44 -5.46 -4.79
C LYS A 45 -9.71 -6.18 -3.64
N GLY A 46 -8.62 -5.59 -3.16
CA GLY A 46 -7.62 -6.23 -2.29
C GLY A 46 -8.20 -7.27 -1.33
N GLY A 47 -7.52 -8.43 -1.26
CA GLY A 47 -7.80 -9.44 -0.24
C GLY A 47 -7.72 -8.86 1.17
N ASP A 48 -8.08 -9.66 2.16
CA ASP A 48 -7.99 -9.21 3.54
C ASP A 48 -6.52 -9.07 3.93
N LEU A 49 -6.19 -7.99 4.63
CA LEU A 49 -4.84 -7.78 5.14
C LEU A 49 -4.51 -8.87 6.15
N GLY A 50 -3.32 -9.44 6.03
CA GLY A 50 -2.80 -10.34 7.06
C GLY A 50 -2.62 -9.59 8.40
N PRO A 51 -2.69 -10.30 9.54
CA PRO A 51 -2.51 -9.67 10.85
C PRO A 51 -1.13 -8.99 10.99
N ALA A 52 -0.07 -9.62 10.48
CA ALA A 52 1.27 -9.02 10.46
C ALA A 52 1.37 -7.83 9.49
N ALA A 53 0.68 -7.91 8.34
CA ALA A 53 0.63 -6.85 7.35
C ALA A 53 -0.05 -5.59 7.89
N ASP A 54 -1.12 -5.76 8.67
CA ASP A 54 -1.83 -4.65 9.33
C ASP A 54 -0.91 -3.89 10.30
N VAL A 55 -0.16 -4.59 11.16
CA VAL A 55 0.81 -3.96 12.09
C VAL A 55 1.87 -3.15 11.33
N VAL A 56 2.46 -3.74 10.29
CA VAL A 56 3.51 -3.08 9.49
C VAL A 56 2.95 -1.86 8.73
N LEU A 57 1.78 -1.98 8.12
CA LEU A 57 1.18 -0.88 7.36
C LEU A 57 0.74 0.27 8.27
N ARG A 58 0.32 -0.02 9.51
CA ARG A 58 0.02 1.02 10.51
C ARG A 58 1.27 1.80 10.92
N ASP A 59 2.38 1.11 11.18
CA ASP A 59 3.63 1.79 11.50
C ASP A 59 4.13 2.62 10.30
N LEU A 60 4.08 2.04 9.10
CA LEU A 60 4.39 2.75 7.85
C LEU A 60 3.48 3.96 7.62
N ALA A 61 2.19 3.88 7.91
CA ALA A 61 1.28 5.03 7.76
C ALA A 61 1.69 6.21 8.65
N ALA A 62 2.08 5.91 9.89
CA ALA A 62 2.57 6.93 10.83
C ALA A 62 3.93 7.49 10.40
N TYR A 63 4.86 6.62 9.99
CA TYR A 63 6.17 7.02 9.48
C TYR A 63 6.02 7.86 8.19
N CYS A 64 5.10 7.51 7.30
CA CYS A 64 4.98 8.15 6.00
C CYS A 64 4.03 9.35 5.96
N TYR A 65 3.66 9.92 7.11
CA TYR A 65 2.77 11.08 7.15
C TYR A 65 1.44 10.85 6.42
N ALA A 66 0.86 9.65 6.50
CA ALA A 66 -0.38 9.34 5.77
C ALA A 66 -1.49 10.35 6.08
N THR A 67 -1.74 10.63 7.37
CA THR A 67 -2.77 11.56 7.86
C THR A 67 -2.23 12.88 8.38
N LYS A 68 -0.91 13.00 8.55
CA LYS A 68 -0.27 14.20 9.13
C LYS A 68 0.16 15.19 8.04
N PRO A 69 0.13 16.51 8.30
CA PRO A 69 0.69 17.48 7.38
C PRO A 69 2.21 17.32 7.26
N THR A 70 2.72 17.52 6.05
CA THR A 70 4.13 17.45 5.68
C THR A 70 4.83 18.81 5.77
N LEU A 71 4.07 19.89 6.01
CA LEU A 71 4.61 21.23 6.24
C LEU A 71 5.58 21.21 7.42
N LYS A 72 6.83 21.64 7.17
CA LYS A 72 7.88 21.79 8.18
C LYS A 72 8.29 23.24 8.25
N ILE A 73 8.34 23.78 9.47
CA ILE A 73 8.73 25.16 9.74
C ILE A 73 10.06 25.11 10.49
N SER A 74 11.04 25.87 9.99
CA SER A 74 12.32 26.02 10.66
C SER A 74 12.15 26.85 11.94
N GLN A 75 12.68 26.35 13.06
CA GLN A 75 12.63 27.08 14.33
C GLN A 75 13.51 28.34 14.33
N VAL A 76 14.53 28.38 13.47
CA VAL A 76 15.49 29.49 13.39
C VAL A 76 14.94 30.62 12.54
N THR A 77 14.47 30.31 11.33
CA THR A 77 14.00 31.31 10.37
C THR A 77 12.50 31.57 10.44
N GLN A 78 11.75 30.75 11.17
CA GLN A 78 10.27 30.79 11.26
C GLN A 78 9.58 30.75 9.89
N GLN A 79 10.29 30.23 8.87
CA GLN A 79 9.80 30.05 7.52
C GLN A 79 9.67 28.56 7.20
N SER A 80 8.90 28.25 6.15
CA SER A 80 8.80 26.89 5.63
C SER A 80 10.16 26.38 5.19
N ASP A 81 10.53 25.18 5.64
CA ASP A 81 11.74 24.48 5.22
C ASP A 81 11.41 23.59 4.00
N PRO A 82 11.78 24.01 2.78
CA PRO A 82 11.43 23.28 1.57
C PRO A 82 12.12 21.91 1.49
N ILE A 83 13.31 21.76 2.08
CA ILE A 83 14.06 20.50 2.05
C ILE A 83 13.37 19.50 2.96
N ALA A 84 13.07 19.89 4.20
CA ALA A 84 12.38 19.01 5.14
C ALA A 84 10.97 18.62 4.65
N MET A 85 10.27 19.55 3.99
CA MET A 85 9.00 19.27 3.34
C MET A 85 9.13 18.26 2.20
N ALA A 86 10.13 18.41 1.32
CA ALA A 86 10.36 17.47 0.23
C ALA A 86 10.61 16.04 0.73
N PHE A 87 11.37 15.88 1.84
CA PHE A 87 11.56 14.59 2.47
C PHE A 87 10.26 14.01 3.05
N ALA A 88 9.43 14.85 3.70
CA ALA A 88 8.16 14.42 4.26
C ALA A 88 7.16 13.98 3.16
N GLU A 89 7.08 14.73 2.07
CA GLU A 89 6.26 14.36 0.89
C GLU A 89 6.78 13.12 0.18
N GLY A 90 8.10 12.97 0.04
CA GLY A 90 8.69 11.74 -0.52
C GLY A 90 8.31 10.50 0.29
N ARG A 91 8.27 10.60 1.62
CA ARG A 91 7.80 9.50 2.48
C ARG A 91 6.31 9.21 2.26
N ARG A 92 5.49 10.24 2.10
CA ARG A 92 4.05 10.08 1.80
C ARG A 92 3.82 9.38 0.46
N ASP A 93 4.59 9.72 -0.57
CA ASP A 93 4.53 9.04 -1.87
C ASP A 93 4.87 7.54 -1.74
N VAL A 94 5.85 7.17 -0.90
CA VAL A 94 6.17 5.75 -0.65
C VAL A 94 4.95 4.99 -0.13
N PHE A 95 4.21 5.55 0.85
CA PHE A 95 3.01 4.90 1.37
C PHE A 95 1.89 4.81 0.32
N ASN A 96 1.67 5.88 -0.44
CA ASN A 96 0.70 5.89 -1.54
C ASN A 96 1.03 4.84 -2.61
N ARG A 97 2.32 4.66 -2.90
CA ARG A 97 2.79 3.65 -3.84
C ARG A 97 2.56 2.23 -3.33
N ILE A 98 2.85 1.97 -2.06
CA ILE A 98 2.63 0.64 -1.45
C ILE A 98 1.14 0.29 -1.45
N THR A 99 0.28 1.21 -1.00
CA THR A 99 -1.18 1.01 -0.95
C THR A 99 -1.76 0.78 -2.35
N ALA A 100 -1.27 1.52 -3.37
CA ALA A 100 -1.65 1.30 -4.77
C ALA A 100 -1.19 -0.07 -5.32
N LEU A 101 0.03 -0.51 -5.01
CA LEU A 101 0.51 -1.84 -5.42
C LEU A 101 -0.32 -2.96 -4.78
N CYS A 102 -0.68 -2.79 -3.51
CA CYS A 102 -1.54 -3.71 -2.76
C CYS A 102 -3.03 -3.62 -3.17
N ASN A 103 -3.44 -2.64 -3.98
CA ASN A 103 -4.83 -2.43 -4.38
C ASN A 103 -5.80 -2.29 -3.18
N LEU A 104 -5.36 -1.57 -2.14
CA LEU A 104 -6.17 -1.30 -0.94
C LEU A 104 -7.27 -0.29 -1.24
N ASN A 105 -8.43 -0.48 -0.65
CA ASN A 105 -9.56 0.46 -0.75
C ASN A 105 -9.34 1.68 0.15
N SER A 106 -10.01 2.81 -0.15
CA SER A 106 -9.99 4.03 0.67
C SER A 106 -10.30 3.74 2.14
N ASP A 107 -11.35 2.96 2.39
CA ASP A 107 -11.81 2.65 3.75
C ASP A 107 -10.77 1.81 4.52
N GLN A 108 -10.03 0.95 3.82
CA GLN A 108 -8.96 0.16 4.41
C GLN A 108 -7.77 1.06 4.75
N ILE A 109 -7.42 1.99 3.86
CA ILE A 109 -6.34 2.96 4.07
C ILE A 109 -6.68 3.85 5.27
N ASP A 110 -7.91 4.36 5.34
CA ASP A 110 -8.38 5.20 6.44
C ASP A 110 -8.36 4.46 7.77
N ARG A 111 -8.78 3.18 7.77
CA ARG A 111 -8.69 2.33 8.96
C ARG A 111 -7.23 2.20 9.41
N ILE A 112 -6.32 1.85 8.52
CA ILE A 112 -4.88 1.67 8.84
C ILE A 112 -4.27 2.97 9.37
N ALA A 113 -4.59 4.10 8.72
CA ALA A 113 -3.95 5.37 9.03
C ALA A 113 -4.48 6.03 10.31
N ASN A 114 -5.75 5.77 10.68
CA ASN A 114 -6.39 6.40 11.83
C ASN A 114 -6.47 5.51 13.09
N HIS A 115 -6.22 4.20 13.02
CA HIS A 115 -6.39 3.31 14.19
C HIS A 115 -5.36 3.50 15.33
N ARG A 116 -4.34 4.35 15.15
CA ARG A 116 -3.27 4.58 16.14
C ARG A 116 -3.68 5.51 17.29
N SER A 117 -4.83 6.19 17.20
CA SER A 117 -5.24 7.20 18.19
C SER A 117 -5.88 6.65 19.47
N ASN A 118 -6.05 5.33 19.63
CA ASN A 118 -6.81 4.73 20.73
C ASN A 118 -5.96 3.86 21.70
N GLU A 119 -4.63 3.90 21.61
CA GLU A 119 -3.73 3.11 22.48
C GLU A 119 -2.76 3.97 23.32
N GLU A 120 -3.01 5.28 23.41
CA GLU A 120 -2.36 6.21 24.36
C GLU A 120 -3.42 6.80 25.30
#